data_AF-W9QBJ9-F1
#
_entry.id   AF-W9QBJ9-F1
#
_cell.length_a   1.000
_cell.length_b   1.000
_cell.length_c   1.000
_cell.angle_alpha   90.00
_cell.angle_beta   90.00
_cell.angle_gamma   90.00
#
_symmetry.space_group_name_H-M   'P 1'
#
loop_
_entity.id
_entity.type
_entity.pdbx_description
1 polymer ?
#
loop_
_entity_poly.entity_id
_entity_poly.type
_entity_poly.pdbx_seq_one_letter_code
_entity_poly.pdbx_strand_id
1 'polypeptide(L)'
;MDAANAYSFAIPLFKEQLEVLDKIKNPKILVNTFDQLELEALKAIEKLSLIAIGPLIPSAFLDGKDPSDTSFGGDLVHVDHQNYIEWLNSKPKGSIIYLSFGSMVELSRPQREEIAKGLLDCGRPFLWVIREKAKKKESEKKNEEREEEEEKLSCHEELSKLGKIVPWCRQVEVLSSASLGCFVTHCGWNSTLESLVCGVPVVAFPHW
;
A
#
# COMPACT_ATOMS: atom_id res chain seq x y z
N MET A 1 -20.58 -17.35 3.86
CA MET A 1 -20.67 -16.60 5.13
C MET A 1 -20.00 -15.28 4.86
N ASP A 2 -20.79 -14.25 4.57
CA ASP A 2 -20.25 -12.92 4.31
C ASP A 2 -19.60 -12.43 5.60
N ALA A 3 -18.27 -12.29 5.58
CA ALA A 3 -17.58 -11.55 6.62
C ALA A 3 -18.21 -10.14 6.64
N ALA A 4 -18.73 -9.72 7.80
CA ALA A 4 -19.25 -8.37 7.96
C ALA A 4 -18.19 -7.40 7.43
N ASN A 5 -18.55 -6.58 6.43
CA ASN A 5 -17.61 -5.65 5.82
C ASN A 5 -17.00 -4.78 6.93
N ALA A 6 -15.70 -4.97 7.17
CA ALA A 6 -14.94 -4.28 8.21
C ALA A 6 -14.97 -2.75 8.03
N TYR A 7 -15.32 -2.29 6.83
CA TYR A 7 -15.44 -0.89 6.44
C TYR A 7 -16.88 -0.41 6.29
N SER A 8 -17.85 -1.16 6.78
CA SER A 8 -19.27 -0.73 6.81
C SER A 8 -19.47 0.61 7.51
N PHE A 9 -18.55 1.00 8.42
CA PHE A 9 -18.54 2.32 9.06
C PHE A 9 -18.22 3.48 8.11
N ALA A 10 -17.53 3.23 7.00
CA ALA A 10 -17.05 4.28 6.10
C ALA A 10 -18.20 4.94 5.32
N ILE A 11 -19.20 4.16 4.90
CA ILE A 11 -20.32 4.69 4.10
C ILE A 11 -21.15 5.73 4.89
N PRO A 12 -21.58 5.46 6.15
CA PRO A 12 -22.25 6.48 6.96
C PRO A 12 -21.39 7.73 7.18
N LEU A 13 -20.08 7.55 7.41
CA LEU A 13 -19.15 8.67 7.61
C LEU A 13 -19.06 9.57 6.37
N PHE A 14 -18.90 8.98 5.18
CA PHE A 14 -18.87 9.75 3.94
C PHE A 14 -20.20 10.45 3.68
N LYS A 15 -21.33 9.79 3.97
CA LYS A 15 -22.65 10.40 3.84
C LYS A 15 -22.78 11.64 4.73
N GLU A 16 -22.40 11.53 6.00
CA GLU A 16 -22.40 12.65 6.94
C GLU A 16 -21.53 13.82 6.44
N GLN A 17 -20.32 13.52 5.96
CA GLN A 17 -19.42 14.53 5.40
C GLN A 17 -20.03 15.25 4.19
N LEU A 18 -20.66 14.51 3.27
CA LEU A 18 -21.34 15.09 2.11
C LEU A 18 -22.54 15.95 2.51
N GLU A 19 -23.32 15.51 3.50
CA GLU A 19 -24.44 16.31 4.05
C GLU A 19 -23.97 17.61 4.73
N VAL A 20 -22.78 17.60 5.35
CA VAL A 20 -22.16 18.81 5.90
C VAL A 20 -21.71 19.74 4.76
N LEU A 21 -21.09 19.19 3.70
CA LEU A 21 -20.65 19.97 2.54
C LEU A 21 -21.81 20.63 1.79
N ASP A 22 -22.95 19.96 1.64
CA ASP A 22 -24.14 20.51 0.96
C ASP A 22 -24.76 21.70 1.73
N LYS A 23 -24.47 21.86 3.02
CA LYS A 23 -24.91 23.02 3.82
C LYS A 23 -24.00 24.25 3.63
N ILE A 24 -22.82 24.07 3.04
CA ILE A 24 -21.84 25.13 2.83
C ILE A 24 -22.02 25.68 1.41
N LYS A 25 -22.11 27.01 1.27
CA LYS A 25 -22.13 27.63 -0.06
C LYS A 25 -20.73 27.60 -0.67
N ASN A 26 -20.57 26.87 -1.78
CA ASN A 26 -19.30 26.75 -2.53
C ASN A 26 -18.11 26.31 -1.64
N PRO A 27 -18.17 25.12 -1.02
CA PRO A 27 -17.09 24.63 -0.17
C PRO A 27 -15.81 24.44 -0.98
N LYS A 28 -14.68 24.76 -0.34
CA LYS A 28 -13.35 24.48 -0.87
C LYS A 28 -12.87 23.14 -0.34
N ILE A 29 -12.47 22.23 -1.23
CA ILE A 29 -12.00 20.90 -0.88
C ILE A 29 -10.59 20.74 -1.42
N LEU A 30 -9.65 20.43 -0.54
CA LEU A 30 -8.29 20.12 -0.93
C LEU A 30 -8.24 18.65 -1.35
N VAL A 31 -7.72 18.39 -2.54
CA VAL A 31 -7.64 17.05 -3.11
C VAL A 31 -6.17 16.72 -3.35
N ASN A 32 -5.71 15.59 -2.81
CA ASN A 32 -4.36 15.10 -3.07
C ASN A 32 -4.29 14.54 -4.50
N THR A 33 -4.23 15.42 -5.48
CA THR A 33 -4.09 15.15 -6.92
C THR A 33 -3.43 16.36 -7.58
N PHE A 34 -3.20 16.35 -8.89
CA PHE A 34 -2.67 17.47 -9.64
C PHE A 34 -3.43 17.66 -10.97
N ASP A 35 -3.48 18.90 -11.47
CA ASP A 35 -4.33 19.28 -12.60
C ASP A 35 -4.10 18.42 -13.84
N GLN A 36 -2.84 18.10 -14.16
CA GLN A 36 -2.50 17.29 -15.34
C GLN A 36 -3.00 15.85 -15.24
N LEU A 37 -3.31 15.34 -14.03
CA LEU A 37 -3.86 14.00 -13.85
C LEU A 37 -5.38 13.98 -14.01
N GLU A 38 -6.09 14.95 -13.43
CA GLU A 38 -7.54 14.86 -13.21
C GLU A 38 -8.32 16.17 -13.50
N LEU A 39 -7.85 17.00 -14.44
CA LEU A 39 -8.46 18.32 -14.73
C LEU A 39 -9.98 18.28 -14.93
N GLU A 40 -10.47 17.27 -15.67
CA GLU A 40 -11.90 17.13 -15.95
C GLU A 40 -12.68 16.77 -14.68
N ALA A 41 -12.18 15.83 -13.88
CA ALA A 41 -12.82 15.43 -12.62
C ALA A 41 -12.83 16.58 -11.60
N LEU A 42 -11.75 17.37 -11.53
CA LEU A 42 -11.65 18.56 -10.67
C LEU A 42 -12.69 19.64 -11.01
N LYS A 43 -13.18 19.66 -12.26
CA LYS A 43 -14.17 20.63 -12.75
C LYS A 43 -15.58 20.05 -12.88
N ALA A 44 -15.76 18.76 -12.65
CA ALA A 44 -17.02 18.06 -12.93
C ALA A 44 -18.17 18.49 -12.01
N ILE A 45 -17.87 19.02 -10.82
CA ILE A 45 -18.87 19.37 -9.82
C ILE A 45 -18.84 20.88 -9.55
N GLU A 46 -19.62 21.65 -10.31
CA GLU A 46 -19.64 23.12 -10.26
C GLU A 46 -19.93 23.71 -8.86
N LYS A 47 -20.68 22.98 -8.03
CA LYS A 47 -21.02 23.41 -6.67
C LYS A 47 -19.87 23.27 -5.66
N LEU A 48 -18.79 22.58 -6.02
CA LEU A 48 -17.61 22.38 -5.17
C LEU A 48 -16.39 23.06 -5.79
N SER A 49 -15.62 23.77 -4.98
CA SER A 49 -14.32 24.31 -5.37
C SER A 49 -13.23 23.30 -5.02
N LEU A 50 -12.97 22.34 -5.92
CA LEU A 50 -11.90 21.36 -5.76
C LEU A 50 -10.54 22.02 -6.07
N ILE A 51 -9.59 21.92 -5.14
CA ILE A 51 -8.24 22.48 -5.27
C ILE A 51 -7.25 21.32 -5.19
N ALA A 52 -6.57 21.06 -6.30
CA ALA A 52 -5.48 20.10 -6.37
C ALA A 52 -4.28 20.61 -5.56
N ILE A 53 -3.81 19.81 -4.60
CA ILE A 53 -2.65 20.14 -3.74
C ILE A 53 -1.56 19.06 -3.75
N GLY A 54 -1.68 18.08 -4.64
CA GLY A 54 -0.80 16.93 -4.71
C GLY A 54 0.27 17.00 -5.82
N PRO A 55 1.02 15.90 -5.99
CA PRO A 55 1.04 14.75 -5.09
C PRO A 55 1.71 15.14 -3.76
N LEU A 56 1.01 14.95 -2.65
CA LEU A 56 1.60 15.07 -1.32
C LEU A 56 2.48 13.85 -1.13
N ILE A 57 3.77 13.97 -1.42
CA ILE A 57 4.81 12.94 -1.31
C ILE A 57 6.00 13.60 -0.62
N PRO A 58 6.73 12.91 0.28
CA PRO A 58 7.83 13.52 1.01
C PRO A 58 8.86 14.16 0.07
N SER A 59 9.33 15.35 0.41
CA SER A 59 10.19 16.17 -0.45
C SER A 59 11.43 15.42 -0.90
N ALA A 60 12.01 14.56 -0.06
CA ALA A 60 13.18 13.74 -0.41
C ALA A 60 12.97 12.87 -1.67
N PHE A 61 11.72 12.51 -1.99
CA PHE A 61 11.37 11.67 -3.14
C PHE A 61 10.69 12.43 -4.28
N LEU A 62 10.28 13.68 -4.06
CA LEU A 62 9.57 14.49 -5.05
C LEU A 62 10.45 15.57 -5.69
N ASP A 63 10.93 16.53 -4.90
CA ASP A 63 11.68 17.69 -5.41
C ASP A 63 13.07 17.87 -4.79
N GLY A 64 13.42 17.05 -3.80
CA GLY A 64 14.71 17.04 -3.13
C GLY A 64 15.04 18.30 -2.34
N LYS A 65 14.08 19.21 -2.14
CA LYS A 65 14.33 20.50 -1.45
C LYS A 65 14.51 20.35 0.05
N ASP A 66 13.83 19.38 0.65
CA ASP A 66 14.01 18.96 2.02
C ASP A 66 14.36 17.45 2.07
N PRO A 67 15.66 17.12 2.07
CA PRO A 67 16.12 15.74 2.18
C PRO A 67 15.78 15.06 3.52
N SER A 68 15.36 15.83 4.54
CA SER A 68 14.99 15.28 5.85
C SER A 68 13.55 14.75 5.87
N ASP A 69 12.70 15.25 4.97
CA ASP A 69 11.33 14.79 4.75
C ASP A 69 11.32 13.47 3.97
N THR A 70 11.50 12.37 4.70
CA THR A 70 11.70 11.01 4.18
C THR A 70 10.52 10.07 4.45
N SER A 71 9.44 10.54 5.07
CA SER A 71 8.23 9.74 5.27
C SER A 71 7.03 10.63 5.55
N PHE A 72 5.83 10.06 5.36
CA PHE A 72 4.56 10.73 5.64
C PHE A 72 4.27 10.97 7.13
N GLY A 73 5.19 10.64 8.05
CA GLY A 73 4.95 10.72 9.49
C GLY A 73 3.87 9.77 10.03
N GLY A 74 3.34 8.87 9.18
CA GLY A 74 2.28 7.91 9.48
C GLY A 74 2.73 6.45 9.40
N ASP A 75 4.04 6.17 9.45
CA ASP A 75 4.55 4.81 9.54
C ASP A 75 4.08 4.17 10.85
N LEU A 76 3.07 3.31 10.75
CA LEU A 76 2.41 2.68 11.90
C LEU A 76 3.29 1.61 12.59
N VAL A 77 4.40 1.21 11.96
CA VAL A 77 5.24 0.11 12.41
C VAL A 77 6.72 0.45 12.23
N HIS A 78 7.48 0.44 13.34
CA HIS A 78 8.94 0.42 13.30
C HIS A 78 9.42 -0.98 12.91
N VAL A 79 10.13 -1.10 11.80
CA VAL A 79 10.77 -2.35 11.36
C VAL A 79 12.25 -2.09 11.16
N ASP A 80 13.09 -3.09 11.47
CA ASP A 80 14.52 -3.05 11.16
C ASP A 80 14.73 -2.90 9.65
N HIS A 81 15.02 -1.66 9.23
CA HIS A 81 15.06 -1.23 7.83
C HIS A 81 16.22 -1.85 7.06
N GLN A 82 17.28 -2.30 7.74
CA GLN A 82 18.54 -2.63 7.11
C GLN A 82 18.45 -3.87 6.20
N ASN A 83 17.71 -4.91 6.64
CA ASN A 83 17.80 -6.25 6.05
C ASN A 83 17.15 -6.35 4.65
N TYR A 84 15.99 -5.73 4.43
CA TYR A 84 15.33 -5.80 3.13
C TYR A 84 15.88 -4.78 2.13
N ILE A 85 16.37 -3.63 2.59
CA ILE A 85 17.01 -2.63 1.72
C ILE A 85 18.31 -3.17 1.12
N GLU A 86 19.18 -3.78 1.93
CA GLU A 86 20.40 -4.44 1.43
C GLU A 86 20.07 -5.53 0.40
N TRP A 87 19.01 -6.31 0.65
CA TRP A 87 18.55 -7.31 -0.30
C TRP A 87 18.01 -6.70 -1.59
N LEU A 88 17.24 -5.62 -1.55
CA LEU A 88 16.77 -4.90 -2.75
C LEU A 88 17.97 -4.43 -3.58
N ASN A 89 18.96 -3.82 -2.93
CA ASN A 89 20.18 -3.29 -3.56
C ASN A 89 21.08 -4.38 -4.15
N SER A 90 20.98 -5.62 -3.66
CA SER A 90 21.74 -6.76 -4.20
C SER A 90 21.17 -7.33 -5.52
N LYS A 91 19.98 -6.91 -5.94
CA LYS A 91 19.31 -7.48 -7.13
C LYS A 91 19.59 -6.67 -8.39
N PRO A 92 19.49 -7.29 -9.59
CA PRO A 92 19.62 -6.56 -10.84
C PRO A 92 18.55 -5.48 -11.02
N LYS A 93 18.87 -4.44 -11.81
CA LYS A 93 17.94 -3.37 -12.18
C LYS A 93 16.65 -3.94 -12.78
N GLY A 94 15.49 -3.44 -12.35
CA GLY A 94 14.18 -3.80 -12.90
C GLY A 94 13.78 -5.27 -12.72
N SER A 95 14.39 -6.00 -11.77
CA SER A 95 14.17 -7.44 -11.59
C SER A 95 13.10 -7.78 -10.56
N ILE A 96 12.84 -6.90 -9.59
CA ILE A 96 12.00 -7.19 -8.43
C ILE A 96 10.53 -6.90 -8.71
N ILE A 97 9.65 -7.79 -8.26
CA ILE A 97 8.21 -7.52 -8.15
C ILE A 97 7.93 -7.07 -6.72
N TYR A 98 7.41 -5.86 -6.54
CA TYR A 98 6.93 -5.41 -5.23
C TYR A 98 5.44 -5.68 -5.10
N LEU A 99 5.00 -6.23 -3.98
CA LEU A 99 3.59 -6.50 -3.69
C LEU A 99 3.21 -5.86 -2.35
N SER A 100 2.23 -4.97 -2.38
CA SER A 100 1.64 -4.37 -1.18
C SER A 100 0.16 -4.04 -1.45
N PHE A 101 -0.71 -4.55 -0.58
CA PHE A 101 -2.14 -4.32 -0.65
C PHE A 101 -2.59 -3.21 0.31
N GLY A 102 -1.68 -2.32 0.70
CA GLY A 102 -1.96 -1.20 1.57
C GLY A 102 -2.08 -1.56 3.05
N SER A 103 -2.55 -0.60 3.85
CA SER A 103 -2.63 -0.69 5.32
C SER A 103 -3.97 -1.23 5.84
N MET A 104 -5.00 -1.28 5.00
CA MET A 104 -6.34 -1.72 5.41
C MET A 104 -6.64 -3.12 4.85
N VAL A 105 -6.45 -3.37 3.56
CA VAL A 105 -6.83 -4.64 2.91
C VAL A 105 -6.13 -5.82 3.58
N GLU A 106 -6.91 -6.86 3.88
CA GLU A 106 -6.43 -8.16 4.33
C GLU A 106 -6.89 -9.22 3.34
N LEU A 107 -5.93 -9.86 2.66
CA LEU A 107 -6.24 -10.90 1.69
C LEU A 107 -6.55 -12.23 2.39
N SER A 108 -7.60 -12.90 1.92
CA SER A 108 -7.93 -14.24 2.38
C SER A 108 -6.76 -15.20 2.13
N ARG A 109 -6.63 -16.24 2.98
CA ARG A 109 -5.59 -17.25 2.80
C ARG A 109 -5.58 -17.86 1.38
N PRO A 110 -6.73 -18.27 0.78
CA PRO A 110 -6.73 -18.79 -0.58
C PRO A 110 -6.16 -17.81 -1.61
N GLN A 111 -6.47 -16.51 -1.51
CA GLN A 111 -5.90 -15.51 -2.40
C GLN A 111 -4.38 -15.38 -2.22
N ARG A 112 -3.89 -15.39 -0.97
CA ARG A 112 -2.44 -15.36 -0.71
C ARG A 112 -1.75 -16.61 -1.25
N GLU A 113 -2.34 -17.79 -1.13
CA GLU A 113 -1.77 -19.04 -1.67
C GLU A 113 -1.68 -19.00 -3.22
N GLU A 114 -2.69 -18.47 -3.90
CA GLU A 114 -2.64 -18.32 -5.37
C GLU A 114 -1.61 -17.27 -5.82
N ILE A 115 -1.49 -16.14 -5.10
CA ILE A 115 -0.42 -15.17 -5.35
C ILE A 115 0.95 -15.82 -5.15
N ALA A 116 1.12 -16.60 -4.10
CA ALA A 116 2.36 -17.30 -3.81
C ALA A 116 2.76 -18.27 -4.93
N LYS A 117 1.81 -19.08 -5.42
CA LYS A 117 2.05 -19.96 -6.59
C LYS A 117 2.43 -19.15 -7.82
N GLY A 118 1.70 -18.06 -8.11
CA GLY A 118 2.02 -17.18 -9.24
C GLY A 118 3.43 -16.56 -9.15
N LEU A 119 3.90 -16.22 -7.95
CA LEU A 119 5.27 -15.73 -7.73
C LEU A 119 6.32 -16.81 -8.01
N LEU A 120 6.08 -18.04 -7.56
CA LEU A 120 6.98 -19.18 -7.83
C LEU A 120 7.04 -19.50 -9.32
N ASP A 121 5.89 -19.53 -10.00
CA ASP A 121 5.80 -19.78 -11.43
C ASP A 121 6.46 -18.66 -12.25
N CYS A 122 6.38 -17.41 -11.77
CA CYS A 122 7.06 -16.28 -12.39
C CYS A 122 8.59 -16.38 -12.26
N GLY A 123 9.09 -16.99 -11.18
CA GLY A 123 10.52 -17.20 -10.95
C GLY A 123 11.34 -15.91 -10.81
N ARG A 124 10.69 -14.76 -10.58
CA ARG A 124 11.36 -13.46 -10.39
C ARG A 124 11.51 -13.15 -8.90
N PRO A 125 12.58 -12.45 -8.49
CA PRO A 125 12.70 -11.94 -7.14
C PRO A 125 11.52 -11.04 -6.80
N PHE A 126 11.03 -11.12 -5.56
CA PHE A 126 9.93 -10.28 -5.11
C PHE A 126 10.14 -9.77 -3.68
N LEU A 127 9.54 -8.63 -3.37
CA LEU A 127 9.34 -8.16 -2.01
C LEU A 127 7.83 -8.09 -1.76
N TRP A 128 7.33 -8.89 -0.83
CA TRP A 128 5.90 -8.95 -0.52
C TRP A 128 5.63 -8.51 0.92
N VAL A 129 4.83 -7.46 1.06
CA VAL A 129 4.32 -7.01 2.36
C VAL A 129 3.11 -7.86 2.75
N ILE A 130 3.26 -8.66 3.81
CA ILE A 130 2.17 -9.40 4.45
C ILE A 130 2.13 -8.96 5.90
N ARG A 131 1.12 -8.16 6.27
CA ARG A 131 0.99 -7.65 7.63
C ARG A 131 0.72 -8.79 8.60
N GLU A 132 1.42 -8.77 9.73
CA GLU A 132 1.07 -9.60 10.88
C GLU A 132 -0.25 -9.08 11.48
N LYS A 133 -1.12 -9.99 11.91
CA LYS A 133 -2.28 -9.58 12.70
C LYS A 133 -1.80 -8.99 14.02
N ALA A 134 -2.42 -7.88 14.44
CA ALA A 134 -2.15 -7.33 15.76
C ALA A 134 -2.38 -8.41 16.82
N LYS A 135 -1.32 -8.74 17.58
CA LYS A 135 -1.39 -9.76 18.64
C LYS A 135 -2.57 -9.44 19.56
N LYS A 136 -3.49 -10.40 19.70
CA LYS A 136 -4.61 -10.25 20.61
C LYS A 136 -4.09 -10.15 22.05
N LYS A 137 -4.89 -9.53 22.93
CA LYS A 137 -4.55 -9.34 24.34
C LYS A 137 -4.17 -10.67 25.01
N GLU A 138 -3.34 -10.57 26.04
CA GLU A 138 -2.69 -11.65 26.79
C GLU A 138 -3.55 -12.84 27.26
N SER A 139 -4.87 -12.72 27.21
CA SER A 139 -5.83 -13.78 27.54
C SER A 139 -5.97 -14.90 26.51
N GLU A 140 -5.41 -14.76 25.29
CA GLU A 140 -5.57 -15.74 24.19
C GLU A 140 -4.27 -16.50 23.81
N LYS A 141 -3.19 -16.32 24.58
CA LYS A 141 -1.83 -16.87 24.30
C LYS A 141 -1.73 -18.39 24.07
N LYS A 142 -2.73 -19.20 24.45
CA LYS A 142 -2.69 -20.67 24.27
C LYS A 142 -2.95 -21.14 22.83
N ASN A 143 -3.47 -20.28 21.95
CA ASN A 143 -3.73 -20.61 20.55
C ASN A 143 -2.72 -20.01 19.56
N GLU A 144 -1.76 -19.21 20.04
CA GLU A 144 -0.85 -18.43 19.18
C GLU A 144 0.04 -19.31 18.28
N GLU A 145 0.58 -20.42 18.78
CA GLU A 145 1.45 -21.31 17.98
C GLU A 145 0.70 -21.97 16.80
N ARG A 146 -0.58 -22.32 16.99
CA ARG A 146 -1.42 -22.88 15.91
C ARG A 146 -1.88 -21.81 14.94
N GLU A 147 -2.20 -20.61 15.42
CA GLU A 147 -2.60 -19.49 14.58
C GLU A 147 -1.42 -18.99 13.71
N GLU A 148 -0.19 -18.96 14.26
CA GLU A 148 1.03 -18.64 13.50
C GLU A 148 1.34 -19.67 12.41
N GLU A 149 1.16 -20.97 12.68
CA GLU A 149 1.29 -22.03 11.66
C GLU A 149 0.19 -21.95 10.59
N GLU A 150 -1.03 -21.55 10.96
CA GLU A 150 -2.16 -21.40 10.02
C GLU A 150 -2.05 -20.16 9.11
N GLU A 151 -1.35 -19.12 9.56
CA GLU A 151 -1.11 -17.91 8.76
C GLU A 151 0.06 -18.02 7.78
N LYS A 152 0.96 -18.97 8.01
CA LYS A 152 2.11 -19.24 7.15
C LYS A 152 1.64 -19.84 5.82
N LEU A 153 2.18 -19.31 4.72
CA LEU A 153 1.90 -19.81 3.38
C LEU A 153 2.42 -21.23 3.21
N SER A 154 1.67 -22.07 2.49
CA SER A 154 2.03 -23.47 2.27
C SER A 154 3.42 -23.65 1.64
N CYS A 155 3.84 -22.73 0.77
CA CYS A 155 5.13 -22.73 0.07
C CYS A 155 6.13 -21.69 0.59
N HIS A 156 6.06 -21.35 1.89
CA HIS A 156 6.92 -20.32 2.48
C HIS A 156 8.43 -20.59 2.30
N GLU A 157 8.88 -21.84 2.37
CA GLU A 157 10.30 -22.20 2.22
C GLU A 157 10.81 -21.97 0.81
N GLU A 158 10.02 -22.30 -0.20
CA GLU A 158 10.32 -22.04 -1.61
C GLU A 158 10.32 -20.54 -1.90
N LEU A 159 9.31 -19.82 -1.40
CA LEU A 159 9.22 -18.36 -1.52
C LEU A 159 10.44 -17.66 -0.93
N SER A 160 10.92 -18.10 0.24
CA SER A 160 12.07 -17.50 0.94
C SER A 160 13.39 -17.67 0.18
N LYS A 161 13.48 -18.64 -0.75
CA LYS A 161 14.65 -18.81 -1.64
C LYS A 161 14.64 -17.81 -2.80
N LEU A 162 13.46 -17.32 -3.19
CA LEU A 162 13.26 -16.46 -4.36
C LEU A 162 13.14 -14.98 -3.99
N GLY A 163 12.41 -14.68 -2.92
CA GLY A 163 12.02 -13.32 -2.52
C GLY A 163 12.16 -13.06 -1.02
N LYS A 164 11.66 -11.89 -0.60
CA LYS A 164 11.49 -11.53 0.81
C LYS A 164 10.02 -11.26 1.10
N ILE A 165 9.56 -11.77 2.23
CA ILE A 165 8.27 -11.43 2.83
C ILE A 165 8.57 -10.59 4.07
N VAL A 166 7.91 -9.44 4.20
CA VAL A 166 8.11 -8.51 5.33
C VAL A 166 6.76 -8.05 5.88
N PRO A 167 6.66 -7.73 7.19
CA PRO A 167 5.41 -7.24 7.77
C PRO A 167 5.10 -5.79 7.38
N TRP A 168 6.14 -5.00 7.10
CA TRP A 168 6.06 -3.61 6.68
C TRP A 168 7.35 -3.18 5.97
N CYS A 169 7.29 -2.13 5.16
CA CYS A 169 8.45 -1.49 4.54
C CYS A 169 8.22 0.01 4.31
N ARG A 170 9.31 0.78 4.14
CA ARG A 170 9.24 2.18 3.67
C ARG A 170 8.89 2.18 2.19
N GLN A 171 7.60 2.17 1.87
CA GLN A 171 7.11 1.91 0.51
C GLN A 171 7.72 2.84 -0.55
N VAL A 172 7.82 4.15 -0.29
CA VAL A 172 8.42 5.11 -1.24
C VAL A 172 9.89 4.82 -1.51
N GLU A 173 10.65 4.32 -0.52
CA GLU A 173 12.03 3.91 -0.69
C GLU A 173 12.15 2.65 -1.57
N VAL A 174 11.25 1.68 -1.37
CA VAL A 174 11.15 0.49 -2.22
C VAL A 174 10.80 0.88 -3.66
N LEU A 175 9.81 1.75 -3.84
CA LEU A 175 9.35 2.24 -5.14
C LEU A 175 10.45 3.03 -5.88
N SER A 176 11.32 3.70 -5.13
CA SER A 176 12.46 4.44 -5.69
C SER A 176 13.68 3.56 -6.02
N SER A 177 13.65 2.26 -5.68
CA SER A 177 14.76 1.35 -5.93
C SER A 177 14.94 1.07 -7.42
N ALA A 178 16.17 1.19 -7.92
CA ALA A 178 16.50 0.83 -9.30
C ALA A 178 16.25 -0.66 -9.60
N SER A 179 16.29 -1.52 -8.59
CA SER A 179 16.02 -2.96 -8.72
C SER A 179 14.55 -3.26 -8.96
N LEU A 180 13.63 -2.30 -8.71
CA LEU A 180 12.21 -2.52 -8.86
C LEU A 180 11.78 -2.56 -10.33
N GLY A 181 11.05 -3.61 -10.71
CA GLY A 181 10.52 -3.81 -12.06
C GLY A 181 9.03 -3.47 -12.18
N CYS A 182 8.22 -3.83 -11.19
CA CYS A 182 6.79 -3.46 -11.16
C CYS A 182 6.22 -3.51 -9.73
N PHE A 183 5.07 -2.87 -9.56
CA PHE A 183 4.31 -2.81 -8.32
C PHE A 183 2.93 -3.47 -8.48
N VAL A 184 2.68 -4.57 -7.77
CA VAL A 184 1.36 -5.18 -7.61
C VAL A 184 0.68 -4.51 -6.41
N THR A 185 -0.42 -3.80 -6.67
CA THR A 185 -1.05 -2.96 -5.65
C THR A 185 -2.57 -3.03 -5.67
N HIS A 186 -3.15 -2.83 -4.50
CA HIS A 186 -4.59 -2.62 -4.33
C HIS A 186 -5.13 -1.31 -4.92
N CYS A 187 -4.25 -0.45 -5.45
CA CYS A 187 -4.58 0.84 -6.04
C CYS A 187 -5.21 1.85 -5.07
N GLY A 188 -4.96 1.70 -3.76
CA GLY A 188 -5.25 2.77 -2.81
C GLY A 188 -4.54 4.05 -3.21
N TRP A 189 -5.21 5.18 -3.04
CA TRP A 189 -4.83 6.44 -3.69
C TRP A 189 -3.41 6.91 -3.37
N ASN A 190 -2.94 6.74 -2.13
CA ASN A 190 -1.56 7.05 -1.76
C ASN A 190 -0.56 6.18 -2.53
N SER A 191 -0.78 4.86 -2.57
CA SER A 191 0.09 3.94 -3.31
C SER A 191 0.10 4.22 -4.82
N THR A 192 -1.02 4.67 -5.37
CA THR A 192 -1.12 5.10 -6.77
C THR A 192 -0.26 6.33 -7.03
N LEU A 193 -0.36 7.38 -6.20
CA LEU A 193 0.44 8.60 -6.35
C LEU A 193 1.94 8.32 -6.16
N GLU A 194 2.31 7.51 -5.18
CA GLU A 194 3.71 7.11 -4.95
C GLU A 194 4.27 6.37 -6.17
N SER A 195 3.51 5.44 -6.76
CA SER A 195 3.92 4.74 -7.97
C SER A 195 4.08 5.67 -9.17
N LEU A 196 3.20 6.66 -9.31
CA LEU A 196 3.27 7.67 -10.39
C LEU A 196 4.52 8.53 -10.24
N VAL A 197 4.82 9.01 -9.03
CA VAL A 197 6.02 9.83 -8.76
C VAL A 197 7.30 9.03 -9.00
N CYS A 198 7.36 7.77 -8.56
CA CYS A 198 8.51 6.91 -8.78
C CYS A 198 8.62 6.35 -10.21
N GLY A 199 7.61 6.56 -11.07
CA GLY A 199 7.61 6.07 -12.46
C GLY A 199 7.56 4.54 -12.59
N VAL A 200 6.92 3.86 -11.63
CA VAL A 200 6.91 2.39 -11.55
C VAL A 200 5.67 1.84 -12.28
N PRO A 201 5.82 0.84 -13.17
CA PRO A 201 4.68 0.14 -13.78
C PRO A 201 3.84 -0.61 -12.74
N VAL A 202 2.52 -0.52 -12.86
CA VAL A 202 1.57 -1.11 -11.90
C VAL A 202 0.84 -2.32 -12.49
N VAL A 203 0.75 -3.38 -11.69
CA VAL A 203 -0.26 -4.43 -11.86
C VAL A 203 -1.38 -4.15 -10.87
N ALA A 204 -2.52 -3.69 -11.40
CA ALA A 204 -3.65 -3.29 -10.59
C ALA A 204 -4.43 -4.50 -10.07
N PHE A 205 -4.60 -4.58 -8.76
CA PHE A 205 -5.42 -5.58 -8.07
C PHE A 205 -6.39 -4.88 -7.11
N PRO A 206 -7.37 -4.10 -7.61
CA PRO A 206 -8.18 -3.22 -6.78
C PRO A 206 -8.93 -4.00 -5.68
N HIS A 207 -8.89 -3.48 -4.46
CA HIS A 207 -9.59 -4.03 -3.30
C HIS A 207 -10.06 -2.91 -2.37
N TRP A 208 -11.19 -3.12 -1.70
CA TRP A 208 -11.82 -2.22 -0.74
C TRP A 208 -12.17 -2.90 0.58
#